data_AF-A0AAX6QFV1-F1
#
_entry.id   AF-A0AAX6QFV1-F1
#
_cell.length_a   1.000
_cell.length_b   1.000
_cell.length_c   1.000
_cell.angle_alpha   90.00
_cell.angle_beta   90.00
_cell.angle_gamma   90.00
#
_symmetry.space_group_name_H-M   'P 1'
#
loop_
_entity.id
_entity.type
_entity.pdbx_description
1 polymer ?
#
loop_
_entity_poly.entity_id
_entity_poly.type
_entity_poly.pdbx_seq_one_letter_code
_entity_poly.pdbx_strand_id
1 'polypeptide(L)'
;MLTGCAGTAAAAAGSAHPAAGAPKAPGVGLNPAPKASGPESRTHIFALCVLFPTPLDAGIALGSLAPDAEPHPGVIGKELTASGSTLAVRWTAEDASLLQVSVVSFLEQLSLVVRTMQRFGPPVSH
;
A
#
# COMPACT_ATOMS: atom_id res chain seq x y z
N MET A 1 10.11 -0.37 18.87
CA MET A 1 10.04 1.10 18.77
C MET A 1 9.32 1.43 17.47
N LEU A 2 8.20 2.13 17.57
CA LEU A 2 7.32 2.53 16.47
C LEU A 2 7.98 3.68 15.69
N THR A 3 8.11 3.56 14.38
CA THR A 3 8.47 4.70 13.54
C THR A 3 7.20 5.20 12.86
N GLY A 4 6.67 6.29 13.41
CA GLY A 4 5.48 6.99 12.94
C GLY A 4 5.72 7.80 11.68
N CYS A 5 4.64 7.97 10.93
CA CYS A 5 4.54 8.84 9.76
C CYS A 5 4.30 10.29 10.22
N ALA A 6 5.24 11.18 9.93
CA ALA A 6 5.14 12.65 10.03
C ALA A 6 6.32 13.22 9.21
N GLY A 7 6.29 14.34 8.51
CA GLY A 7 5.34 15.43 8.31
C GLY A 7 6.04 16.43 7.37
N THR A 8 5.25 17.29 6.73
CA THR A 8 5.64 18.33 5.77
C THR A 8 6.56 19.41 6.35
N ALA A 9 7.49 19.94 5.54
CA ALA A 9 7.97 21.32 5.65
C ALA A 9 8.66 21.79 4.35
N ALA A 10 8.12 22.86 3.76
CA ALA A 10 8.75 23.67 2.73
C ALA A 10 9.64 24.76 3.39
N ALA A 11 10.73 25.17 2.73
CA ALA A 11 11.27 26.54 2.80
C ALA A 11 12.39 26.76 1.76
N ALA A 12 12.35 27.92 1.11
CA ALA A 12 13.24 28.40 0.07
C ALA A 12 14.20 29.48 0.60
N ALA A 13 15.31 29.69 -0.13
CA ALA A 13 16.10 30.95 -0.23
C ALA A 13 17.20 30.70 -1.30
N GLY A 14 17.64 31.59 -2.19
CA GLY A 14 17.43 33.03 -2.44
C GLY A 14 18.63 33.54 -3.30
N SER A 15 18.42 34.61 -4.09
CA SER A 15 19.38 35.52 -4.79
C SER A 15 18.94 35.74 -6.27
N ALA A 16 18.33 36.85 -6.74
CA ALA A 16 18.71 38.29 -6.83
C ALA A 16 19.80 38.55 -7.92
N HIS A 17 19.58 39.27 -9.05
CA HIS A 17 19.42 40.74 -9.25
C HIS A 17 19.21 41.12 -10.77
N PRO A 18 19.00 42.40 -11.17
CA PRO A 18 18.03 42.86 -12.20
C PRO A 18 18.61 43.41 -13.52
N ALA A 19 17.74 43.71 -14.51
CA ALA A 19 18.00 44.70 -15.58
C ALA A 19 16.69 45.23 -16.20
N ALA A 20 16.74 46.47 -16.68
CA ALA A 20 15.62 47.38 -16.94
C ALA A 20 14.99 47.33 -18.35
N GLY A 21 13.75 47.87 -18.47
CA GLY A 21 13.39 48.75 -19.60
C GLY A 21 12.16 48.43 -20.47
N ALA A 22 10.98 48.93 -20.07
CA ALA A 22 9.88 49.59 -20.86
C ALA A 22 9.25 48.91 -22.14
N PRO A 23 8.17 49.47 -22.75
CA PRO A 23 6.79 49.56 -22.25
C PRO A 23 5.70 48.93 -23.19
N LYS A 24 4.58 48.50 -22.56
CA LYS A 24 3.15 48.52 -22.96
C LYS A 24 2.65 47.94 -24.30
N ALA A 25 1.75 46.96 -24.18
CA ALA A 25 0.51 46.86 -24.98
C ALA A 25 -0.60 46.13 -24.19
N PRO A 26 -1.85 46.65 -24.15
CA PRO A 26 -3.00 45.95 -23.58
C PRO A 26 -3.68 45.13 -24.68
N GLY A 27 -3.51 43.81 -24.64
CA GLY A 27 -4.08 42.89 -25.62
C GLY A 27 -4.82 41.76 -24.94
N VAL A 28 -6.15 41.81 -25.07
CA VAL A 28 -7.08 40.67 -25.19
C VAL A 28 -6.88 39.54 -24.19
N GLY A 29 -7.81 39.50 -23.25
CA GLY A 29 -7.99 38.38 -22.35
C GLY A 29 -8.16 37.08 -23.11
N LEU A 30 -7.59 36.04 -22.53
CA LEU A 30 -8.13 34.70 -22.42
C LEU A 30 -7.44 34.15 -21.19
N ASN A 31 -8.16 34.11 -20.08
CA ASN A 31 -7.78 33.35 -18.91
C ASN A 31 -7.53 31.92 -19.39
N PRO A 32 -6.30 31.37 -19.33
CA PRO A 32 -6.15 29.94 -19.45
C PRO A 32 -6.72 29.39 -18.14
N ALA A 33 -7.99 29.00 -18.19
CA ALA A 33 -8.56 28.11 -17.19
C ALA A 33 -7.59 26.93 -17.04
N PRO A 34 -7.26 26.49 -15.81
CA PRO A 34 -6.51 25.26 -15.64
C PRO A 34 -7.42 24.10 -16.05
N LYS A 35 -7.40 23.77 -17.35
CA LYS A 35 -7.89 22.49 -17.84
C LYS A 35 -6.81 21.46 -17.59
N ALA A 36 -7.02 20.69 -16.54
CA ALA A 36 -7.00 19.22 -16.56
C ALA A 36 -6.95 18.77 -15.11
N SER A 37 -8.12 18.65 -14.49
CA SER A 37 -8.27 17.63 -13.46
C SER A 37 -8.04 16.32 -14.22
N GLY A 38 -6.82 15.78 -14.12
CA GLY A 38 -6.56 14.41 -14.55
C GLY A 38 -7.54 13.48 -13.85
N PRO A 39 -7.85 12.31 -14.43
CA PRO A 39 -8.64 11.32 -13.73
C PRO A 39 -7.94 11.05 -12.39
N GLU A 40 -8.59 11.43 -11.29
CA GLU A 40 -8.12 11.08 -9.96
C GLU A 40 -8.25 9.56 -9.88
N SER A 41 -7.18 8.83 -10.24
CA SER A 41 -7.10 7.38 -10.05
C SER A 41 -7.33 7.10 -8.57
N ARG A 42 -8.56 6.70 -8.23
CA ARG A 42 -8.94 6.42 -6.86
C ARG A 42 -8.31 5.08 -6.47
N THR A 43 -7.15 5.13 -5.85
CA THR A 43 -6.54 3.93 -5.28
C THR A 43 -7.33 3.48 -4.05
N HIS A 44 -7.77 2.22 -4.07
CA HIS A 44 -8.40 1.53 -2.96
C HIS A 44 -7.35 0.84 -2.11
N ILE A 45 -7.38 1.09 -0.80
CA ILE A 45 -6.45 0.49 0.17
C ILE A 45 -7.25 -0.33 1.17
N PHE A 46 -6.79 -1.55 1.44
CA PHE A 46 -7.35 -2.42 2.47
C PHE A 46 -6.23 -3.03 3.30
N ALA A 47 -6.44 -3.14 4.60
CA ALA A 47 -5.47 -3.74 5.51
C ALA A 47 -6.16 -4.74 6.43
N LEU A 48 -5.52 -5.89 6.63
CA LEU A 48 -6.01 -6.96 7.49
C LEU A 48 -4.90 -7.39 8.45
N CYS A 49 -5.26 -7.54 9.72
CA CYS A 49 -4.38 -8.09 10.75
C CYS A 49 -5.02 -9.37 11.30
N VAL A 50 -4.22 -10.44 11.37
CA VAL A 50 -4.63 -11.73 11.90
C VAL A 50 -3.70 -12.12 13.04
N LEU A 51 -4.29 -12.41 14.21
CA LEU A 51 -3.55 -12.86 15.38
C LEU A 51 -3.44 -14.38 15.38
N PHE A 52 -2.22 -14.88 15.52
CA PHE A 52 -1.92 -16.29 15.65
C PHE A 52 -1.64 -16.67 17.11
N PRO A 53 -1.85 -17.94 17.51
CA PRO A 53 -1.58 -18.41 18.87
C PRO A 53 -0.10 -18.28 19.26
N THR A 54 0.81 -18.51 18.31
CA THR A 54 2.25 -18.40 18.53
C THR A 54 2.92 -17.55 17.44
N PRO A 55 4.07 -16.93 17.73
CA PRO A 55 4.85 -16.22 16.72
C PRO A 55 5.39 -17.16 15.63
N LEU A 56 5.63 -18.44 15.97
CA LEU A 56 6.03 -19.45 15.01
C LEU A 56 4.93 -19.69 13.97
N ASP A 57 3.68 -19.83 14.40
CA ASP A 57 2.54 -20.02 13.49
C ASP A 57 2.37 -18.84 12.55
N ALA A 58 2.52 -17.61 13.04
CA ALA A 58 2.49 -16.41 12.20
C ALA A 58 3.60 -16.42 11.13
N GLY A 59 4.81 -16.87 11.49
CA GLY A 59 5.93 -17.02 10.57
C GLY A 59 5.70 -18.11 9.53
N ILE A 60 5.15 -19.27 9.93
CA ILE A 60 4.80 -20.35 8.99
C ILE A 60 3.68 -19.89 8.06
N ALA A 61 2.69 -19.14 8.57
CA ALA A 61 1.62 -18.60 7.76
C ALA A 61 2.15 -17.59 6.76
N LEU A 62 3.02 -16.68 7.17
CA LEU A 62 3.72 -15.77 6.27
C LEU A 62 4.47 -16.53 5.17
N GLY A 63 5.29 -17.52 5.52
CA GLY A 63 6.06 -18.30 4.54
C GLY A 63 5.18 -19.10 3.58
N SER A 64 4.01 -19.56 4.04
CA SER A 64 3.04 -20.29 3.19
C SER A 64 2.21 -19.35 2.31
N LEU A 65 1.95 -18.13 2.79
CA LEU A 65 1.12 -17.11 2.14
C LEU A 65 1.93 -16.06 1.39
N ALA A 66 3.25 -16.21 1.37
CA ALA A 66 4.16 -15.44 0.54
C ALA A 66 4.49 -16.22 -0.75
N PRO A 67 3.59 -16.27 -1.75
CA PRO A 67 4.01 -16.54 -3.12
C PRO A 67 4.47 -15.23 -3.76
N ASP A 68 5.68 -15.32 -4.33
CA ASP A 68 6.41 -14.49 -5.30
C ASP A 68 5.97 -13.02 -5.43
N ALA A 69 6.93 -12.11 -5.25
CA ALA A 69 6.77 -10.72 -5.61
C ALA A 69 6.37 -10.66 -7.09
N GLU A 70 5.06 -10.49 -7.35
CA GLU A 70 4.49 -10.43 -8.69
C GLU A 70 5.36 -9.47 -9.52
N PRO A 71 6.01 -9.93 -10.61
CA PRO A 71 6.91 -9.11 -11.41
C PRO A 71 6.20 -7.95 -12.13
N HIS A 72 4.88 -7.83 -11.96
CA HIS A 72 4.04 -6.79 -12.54
C HIS A 72 3.37 -5.94 -11.44
N PRO A 73 4.08 -4.99 -10.82
CA PRO A 73 3.56 -4.10 -9.76
C PRO A 73 2.46 -3.12 -10.23
N GLY A 74 1.90 -3.30 -11.43
CA GLY A 74 1.09 -2.29 -12.10
C GLY A 74 -0.40 -2.25 -11.73
N VAL A 75 -0.97 -3.32 -11.15
CA VAL A 75 -2.45 -3.42 -10.99
C VAL A 75 -2.90 -3.63 -9.54
N ILE A 76 -2.19 -4.43 -8.74
CA ILE A 76 -2.48 -4.66 -7.32
C ILE A 76 -1.17 -4.79 -6.55
N GLY A 77 -0.89 -3.83 -5.66
CA GLY A 77 0.18 -3.96 -4.68
C GLY A 77 -0.30 -4.76 -3.47
N LYS A 78 0.40 -5.84 -3.11
CA LYS A 78 0.16 -6.61 -1.89
C LYS A 78 1.43 -6.66 -1.05
N GLU A 79 1.36 -6.13 0.16
CA GLU A 79 2.45 -6.19 1.14
C GLU A 79 2.03 -7.11 2.28
N LEU A 80 2.79 -8.19 2.51
CA LEU A 80 2.52 -9.18 3.55
C LEU A 80 3.70 -9.22 4.51
N THR A 81 3.44 -9.06 5.81
CA THR A 81 4.45 -9.02 6.87
C THR A 81 3.96 -9.78 8.10
N ALA A 82 4.88 -10.36 8.86
CA ALA A 82 4.59 -10.90 10.19
C ALA A 82 5.43 -10.19 11.24
N SER A 83 4.81 -9.80 12.34
CA SER A 83 5.46 -9.20 13.50
C SER A 83 5.02 -9.94 14.76
N GLY A 84 5.95 -10.68 15.36
CA GLY A 84 5.63 -11.57 16.49
C GLY A 84 4.56 -12.59 16.09
N SER A 85 3.43 -12.60 16.80
CA SER A 85 2.26 -13.44 16.54
C SER A 85 1.21 -12.80 15.63
N THR A 86 1.49 -11.64 15.04
CA THR A 86 0.55 -10.92 14.17
C THR A 86 0.99 -11.01 12.73
N LEU A 87 0.10 -11.49 11.85
CA LEU A 87 0.26 -11.41 10.39
C LEU A 87 -0.50 -10.17 9.90
N ALA A 88 0.20 -9.23 9.29
CA ALA A 88 -0.37 -8.02 8.72
C ALA A 88 -0.23 -8.03 7.21
N VAL A 89 -1.30 -7.71 6.50
CA VAL A 89 -1.30 -7.62 5.05
C VAL A 89 -2.00 -6.35 4.60
N ARG A 90 -1.42 -5.67 3.60
CA ARG A 90 -1.95 -4.44 3.01
C ARG A 90 -2.07 -4.63 1.51
N TRP A 91 -3.26 -4.33 0.98
CA TRP A 91 -3.53 -4.29 -0.45
C TRP A 91 -3.75 -2.87 -0.91
N THR A 92 -3.31 -2.59 -2.12
CA THR A 92 -3.45 -1.31 -2.81
C THR A 92 -3.81 -1.62 -4.26
N ALA A 93 -4.99 -1.20 -4.74
CA ALA A 93 -5.45 -1.48 -6.10
C ALA A 93 -6.22 -0.28 -6.66
N GLU A 94 -6.20 -0.08 -7.97
CA GLU A 94 -7.04 0.95 -8.61
C GLU A 94 -8.50 0.50 -8.75
N ASP A 95 -8.73 -0.80 -8.80
CA ASP A 95 -10.06 -1.38 -8.97
C ASP A 95 -10.52 -2.14 -7.70
N ALA A 96 -11.70 -1.77 -7.20
CA ALA A 96 -12.28 -2.35 -5.99
C ALA A 96 -12.71 -3.82 -6.19
N SER A 97 -13.09 -4.23 -7.40
CA SER A 97 -13.48 -5.62 -7.68
C SER A 97 -12.26 -6.54 -7.69
N LEU A 98 -11.14 -6.08 -8.27
CA LEU A 98 -9.84 -6.75 -8.21
C LEU A 98 -9.33 -6.85 -6.77
N LEU A 99 -9.45 -5.77 -5.99
CA LEU A 99 -9.13 -5.79 -4.57
C LEU A 99 -9.96 -6.83 -3.82
N GLN A 100 -11.27 -6.87 -4.06
CA GLN A 100 -12.17 -7.82 -3.41
C GLN A 100 -11.79 -9.27 -3.75
N VAL A 101 -11.54 -9.58 -5.02
CA VAL A 101 -11.11 -10.92 -5.44
C VAL A 101 -9.78 -11.30 -4.79
N SER A 102 -8.82 -10.38 -4.72
CA SER A 102 -7.52 -10.60 -4.07
C SER A 102 -7.66 -10.89 -2.57
N VAL A 103 -8.50 -10.12 -1.87
CA VAL A 103 -8.76 -10.31 -0.44
C VAL A 103 -9.44 -11.66 -0.18
N VAL A 104 -10.47 -12.00 -0.95
CA VAL A 104 -11.19 -13.28 -0.80
C VAL A 104 -10.24 -14.44 -1.09
N SER A 105 -9.47 -14.38 -2.18
CA SER A 105 -8.49 -15.42 -2.52
C SER A 105 -7.44 -15.59 -1.42
N PHE A 106 -6.98 -14.51 -0.80
CA PHE A 106 -6.03 -14.58 0.31
C PHE A 106 -6.64 -15.25 1.54
N LEU A 107 -7.90 -14.93 1.86
CA LEU A 107 -8.60 -15.55 2.99
C LEU A 107 -8.80 -17.06 2.78
N GLU A 108 -9.06 -17.49 1.55
CA GLU A 108 -9.13 -18.93 1.20
C GLU A 108 -7.78 -19.62 1.42
N GLN A 109 -6.68 -19.01 0.95
CA GLN A 109 -5.32 -19.53 1.19
C GLN A 109 -4.99 -19.57 2.68
N LEU A 110 -5.30 -18.50 3.42
CA LEU A 110 -5.09 -18.41 4.87
C LEU A 110 -5.88 -19.49 5.61
N SER A 111 -7.15 -19.71 5.24
CA SER A 111 -8.00 -20.77 5.78
C SER A 111 -7.36 -22.15 5.58
N LEU A 112 -6.83 -22.42 4.39
CA LEU A 112 -6.13 -23.67 4.10
C LEU A 112 -4.89 -23.84 4.97
N VAL A 113 -4.08 -22.79 5.12
CA VAL A 113 -2.87 -22.79 5.95
C VAL A 113 -3.22 -23.05 7.41
N VAL A 114 -4.20 -22.34 7.96
CA VAL A 114 -4.65 -22.53 9.35
C VAL A 114 -5.20 -23.95 9.55
N ARG A 115 -5.99 -24.48 8.61
CA ARG A 115 -6.48 -25.87 8.68
C ARG A 115 -5.34 -26.88 8.65
N THR A 116 -4.32 -26.64 7.82
CA THR A 116 -3.14 -27.50 7.73
C THR A 116 -2.36 -27.45 9.05
N MET A 117 -2.15 -26.27 9.63
CA MET A 117 -1.55 -26.10 10.95
C MET A 117 -2.35 -26.76 12.07
N GLN A 118 -3.69 -26.79 11.99
CA GLN A 118 -4.50 -27.50 12.98
C GLN A 118 -4.43 -29.02 12.79
N ARG A 119 -4.41 -29.49 11.54
CA ARG A 119 -4.40 -30.93 11.22
C ARG A 119 -3.05 -31.58 11.50
N PHE A 120 -1.97 -30.84 11.28
CA PHE A 120 -0.58 -31.25 11.52
C PHE A 120 0.05 -30.52 12.72
N GLY A 121 -0.77 -29.82 13.49
CA GLY A 121 -0.38 -29.09 14.70
C GLY A 121 0.11 -30.03 15.79
N PRO A 122 0.82 -29.48 16.80
CA PRO A 122 1.97 -30.12 17.43
C PRO A 122 1.67 -31.56 17.89
N PRO A 123 2.59 -32.51 17.67
CA PRO A 123 2.42 -33.86 18.18
C PRO A 123 2.15 -33.79 19.68
N VAL A 124 1.09 -34.48 20.11
CA VAL A 124 0.79 -34.72 21.53
C VAL A 124 2.10 -35.18 22.18
N SER A 125 2.57 -34.42 23.17
CA SER A 125 3.70 -34.86 23.98
C SER A 125 3.33 -36.22 24.57
N HIS A 126 4.03 -37.26 24.13
CA HIS A 126 4.03 -38.57 24.75
C HIS A 126 5.25 -38.69 25.66
#